data_AF-A0A2S5TJ61-F1
#
_entry.id   AF-A0A2S5TJ61-F1
#
_cell.length_a   1.000
_cell.length_b   1.000
_cell.length_c   1.000
_cell.angle_alpha   90.00
_cell.angle_beta   90.00
_cell.angle_gamma   90.00
#
_symmetry.space_group_name_H-M   'P 1'
#
loop_
_entity.id
_entity.type
_entity.pdbx_description
1 polymer ?
#
loop_
_entity_poly.entity_id
_entity_poly.type
_entity_poly.pdbx_seq_one_letter_code
_entity_poly.pdbx_strand_id
1 'polypeptide(L)'
;MSVRGGLLLWSLLVLAGLVGVSAWATGIVSIVPAIQDLLQNPAAGYNPWTIATLFDAYFGFLWFWLWIAYRERSLAARIAWLPAVLLLGNIAMACYMLKVLWSLPPGAGVRELLLRPGSA
;
A
#
# COMPACT_ATOMS: atom_id res chain seq x y z
N MET A 1 -6.06 20.61 -11.92
CA MET A 1 -4.84 19.80 -11.66
C MET A 1 -4.78 18.68 -12.69
N SER A 2 -3.62 18.37 -13.25
CA SER A 2 -3.47 17.18 -14.09
C SER A 2 -3.65 15.92 -13.23
N VAL A 3 -4.20 14.83 -13.79
CA VAL A 3 -4.40 13.55 -13.08
C VAL A 3 -3.11 13.07 -12.41
N ARG A 4 -1.98 13.21 -13.12
CA ARG A 4 -0.64 12.94 -12.60
C ARG A 4 -0.33 13.76 -11.34
N GLY A 5 -0.57 15.08 -11.36
CA GLY A 5 -0.33 15.95 -10.22
C GLY A 5 -1.19 15.59 -9.01
N GLY A 6 -2.46 15.23 -9.24
CA GLY A 6 -3.37 14.76 -8.18
C GLY A 6 -2.88 13.45 -7.54
N LEU A 7 -2.50 12.46 -8.34
CA LEU A 7 -2.01 11.17 -7.83
C LEU A 7 -0.65 11.28 -7.13
N LEU A 8 0.23 12.17 -7.59
CA LEU A 8 1.50 12.48 -6.92
C LEU A 8 1.23 13.06 -5.52
N LEU A 9 0.40 14.11 -5.45
CA LEU A 9 0.04 14.73 -4.18
C LEU A 9 -0.60 13.71 -3.23
N TRP A 10 -1.56 12.92 -3.71
CA TRP A 10 -2.21 11.90 -2.91
C TRP A 10 -1.22 10.86 -2.37
N SER A 11 -0.34 10.35 -3.22
CA SER A 11 0.66 9.35 -2.80
C SER A 11 1.60 9.91 -1.72
N LEU A 12 2.01 11.18 -1.85
CA LEU A 12 2.86 11.85 -0.86
C LEU A 12 2.11 12.10 0.46
N LEU A 13 0.83 12.49 0.41
CA LEU A 13 0.00 12.65 1.59
C LEU A 13 -0.20 11.33 2.33
N VAL A 14 -0.47 10.24 1.60
CA VAL A 14 -0.58 8.90 2.19
C VAL A 14 0.72 8.49 2.87
N LEU A 15 1.88 8.70 2.22
CA LEU A 15 3.17 8.38 2.82
C LEU A 15 3.45 9.21 4.07
N ALA A 16 3.30 10.53 3.99
CA ALA A 16 3.54 11.42 5.12
C ALA A 16 2.59 11.11 6.29
N GLY A 17 1.31 10.87 5.98
CA GLY A 17 0.29 10.53 6.96
C GLY A 17 0.58 9.20 7.65
N LEU A 18 0.87 8.13 6.91
CA LEU A 18 1.12 6.82 7.49
C LEU A 18 2.43 6.76 8.26
N VAL A 19 3.51 7.34 7.72
CA VAL A 19 4.78 7.43 8.46
C VAL A 19 4.59 8.26 9.73
N GLY A 20 3.87 9.38 9.65
CA GLY A 20 3.58 10.23 10.81
C GLY A 20 2.75 9.52 11.88
N VAL A 21 1.65 8.87 11.49
CA VAL A 21 0.80 8.10 12.42
C VAL A 21 1.54 6.91 13.01
N SER A 22 2.32 6.17 12.21
CA SER A 22 3.12 5.04 12.72
C SER A 22 4.21 5.51 13.68
N ALA A 23 4.89 6.62 13.40
CA ALA A 23 5.89 7.20 14.30
C ALA A 23 5.25 7.70 15.60
N TRP A 24 4.12 8.39 15.51
CA TRP A 24 3.36 8.84 16.68
C TRP A 24 2.90 7.66 17.55
N ALA A 25 2.30 6.64 16.94
CA ALA A 25 1.84 5.44 17.65
C ALA A 25 3.01 4.72 18.34
N THR A 26 4.13 4.55 17.62
CA THR A 26 5.36 3.94 18.17
C THR A 26 5.94 4.74 19.34
N GLY A 27 5.80 6.08 19.29
CA GLY A 27 6.20 6.96 20.39
C GLY A 27 5.36 6.81 21.66
N ILE A 28 4.15 6.27 21.56
CA ILE A 28 3.28 5.95 22.70
C ILE A 28 3.51 4.51 23.17
N VAL A 29 3.45 3.56 22.23
CA VAL A 29 3.63 2.13 22.48
C VAL A 29 4.34 1.49 21.29
N SER A 30 5.43 0.78 21.58
CA SER A 30 6.12 0.00 20.56
C SER A 30 5.22 -1.11 20.01
N ILE A 31 5.42 -1.46 18.74
CA ILE A 31 4.61 -2.46 18.05
C ILE A 31 4.69 -3.86 18.70
N VAL A 32 5.81 -4.21 19.35
CA VAL A 32 6.01 -5.54 19.95
C VAL A 32 5.06 -5.77 21.14
N PRO A 33 5.03 -4.92 22.19
CA PRO A 33 4.03 -5.02 23.25
C PRO A 33 2.59 -4.98 22.74
N ALA A 34 2.32 -4.13 21.75
CA ALA A 34 0.99 -4.06 21.14
C ALA A 34 0.60 -5.42 20.53
N ILE A 35 1.46 -6.03 19.70
CA ILE A 35 1.20 -7.36 19.11
C ILE A 35 1.06 -8.43 20.20
N GLN A 36 1.88 -8.39 21.24
CA GLN A 36 1.81 -9.36 22.33
C GLN A 36 0.47 -9.29 23.07
N ASP A 37 -0.01 -8.09 23.37
CA ASP A 37 -1.31 -7.90 23.99
C ASP A 37 -2.45 -8.40 23.09
N LEU A 38 -2.36 -8.15 21.77
CA LEU A 38 -3.34 -8.67 20.81
C LEU A 38 -3.39 -10.20 20.77
N LEU A 39 -2.25 -10.87 20.90
CA LEU A 39 -2.17 -12.34 20.91
C LEU A 39 -2.64 -12.94 22.24
N GLN A 40 -2.39 -12.26 23.35
CA GLN A 40 -2.71 -12.73 24.70
C GLN A 40 -4.17 -12.47 25.08
N ASN A 41 -4.74 -11.35 24.62
CA ASN A 41 -6.07 -10.88 24.99
C ASN A 41 -6.97 -10.66 23.75
N PRO A 42 -7.29 -11.71 22.97
CA PRO A 42 -8.05 -11.58 21.73
C PRO A 42 -9.49 -11.07 21.91
N ALA A 43 -10.02 -11.06 23.15
CA ALA A 43 -11.36 -10.53 23.46
C ALA A 43 -11.35 -9.08 23.97
N ALA A 44 -10.19 -8.48 24.26
CA ALA A 44 -10.10 -7.18 24.95
C ALA A 44 -10.41 -5.95 24.07
N GLY A 45 -10.72 -6.14 22.78
CA GLY A 45 -11.05 -5.04 21.87
C GLY A 45 -11.48 -5.44 20.46
N TYR A 46 -11.53 -6.74 20.15
CA TYR A 46 -11.94 -7.22 18.83
C TYR A 46 -13.43 -7.48 18.80
N ASN A 47 -14.19 -6.44 18.47
CA ASN A 47 -15.54 -6.68 17.97
C ASN A 47 -15.43 -7.40 16.60
N PRO A 48 -16.49 -8.11 16.16
CA PRO A 48 -16.50 -8.75 14.84
C PRO A 48 -16.17 -7.81 13.67
N TRP A 49 -16.41 -6.49 13.84
CA TRP A 49 -16.07 -5.49 12.84
C TRP A 49 -14.56 -5.31 12.66
N THR A 50 -13.76 -5.36 13.73
CA THR A 50 -12.30 -5.25 13.62
C THR A 50 -11.74 -6.34 12.70
N ILE A 51 -12.22 -7.59 12.88
CA ILE A 51 -11.83 -8.72 12.03
C ILE A 51 -12.31 -8.48 10.59
N ALA A 52 -13.57 -8.10 10.40
CA ALA A 52 -14.11 -7.85 9.07
C ALA A 52 -13.34 -6.76 8.32
N THR A 53 -12.99 -5.65 8.98
CA THR A 53 -12.20 -4.56 8.38
C THR A 53 -10.76 -4.96 8.08
N LEU A 54 -10.17 -5.86 8.87
CA LEU A 54 -8.84 -6.38 8.60
C LEU A 54 -8.85 -7.23 7.33
N PHE A 55 -9.83 -8.14 7.20
CA PHE A 55 -10.01 -8.91 5.97
C PHE A 55 -10.24 -8.01 4.75
N ASP A 56 -11.13 -7.02 4.86
CA ASP A 56 -11.39 -6.05 3.78
C ASP A 56 -10.11 -5.34 3.33
N ALA A 57 -9.30 -4.84 4.27
CA ALA A 57 -8.02 -4.20 3.97
C ALA A 57 -7.04 -5.15 3.26
N TYR A 58 -6.88 -6.39 3.75
CA TYR A 58 -5.95 -7.37 3.16
C TYR A 58 -6.41 -7.87 1.78
N PHE A 59 -7.72 -8.03 1.55
CA PHE A 59 -8.22 -8.29 0.21
C PHE A 59 -7.95 -7.11 -0.72
N GLY A 60 -8.12 -5.86 -0.26
CA GLY A 60 -7.71 -4.67 -1.00
C GLY A 60 -6.22 -4.68 -1.36
N PHE A 61 -5.36 -5.08 -0.42
CA PHE A 61 -3.91 -5.22 -0.65
C PHE A 61 -3.60 -6.26 -1.73
N LEU A 62 -4.28 -7.41 -1.68
CA LEU A 62 -4.14 -8.46 -2.70
C LEU A 62 -4.63 -7.99 -4.07
N TRP A 63 -5.75 -7.28 -4.15
CA TRP A 63 -6.24 -6.69 -5.39
C TRP A 63 -5.22 -5.72 -6.01
N PHE A 64 -4.66 -4.85 -5.19
CA PHE A 64 -3.62 -3.93 -5.67
C PHE A 64 -2.33 -4.65 -6.05
N TRP A 65 -1.94 -5.67 -5.29
CA TRP A 65 -0.80 -6.50 -5.65
C TRP A 65 -1.01 -7.23 -6.98
N LEU A 66 -2.22 -7.70 -7.29
CA LEU A 66 -2.53 -8.29 -8.60
C LEU A 66 -2.29 -7.28 -9.74
N TRP A 67 -2.64 -6.02 -9.53
CA TRP A 67 -2.32 -4.94 -10.48
C TRP A 67 -0.80 -4.73 -10.61
N ILE A 68 -0.05 -4.74 -9.51
CA ILE A 68 1.43 -4.73 -9.53
C ILE A 68 1.97 -5.93 -10.31
N ALA A 69 1.44 -7.14 -10.05
CA ALA A 69 1.88 -8.37 -10.67
C ALA A 69 1.64 -8.36 -12.19
N TYR A 70 0.50 -7.82 -12.62
CA TYR A 70 0.21 -7.58 -14.03
C TYR A 70 1.20 -6.59 -14.69
N ARG A 71 1.50 -5.48 -14.01
CA ARG A 71 2.42 -4.42 -14.48
C ARG A 71 3.87 -4.88 -14.57
N GLU A 72 4.37 -5.60 -13.57
CA GLU A 72 5.77 -6.02 -13.49
C GLU A 72 6.09 -7.14 -14.48
N ARG A 73 7.20 -6.99 -15.22
CA ARG A 73 7.68 -8.03 -16.15
C ARG A 73 8.48 -9.12 -15.45
N SER A 74 9.23 -8.74 -14.42
CA SER A 74 10.12 -9.65 -13.69
C SER A 74 9.34 -10.41 -12.62
N LEU A 75 9.44 -11.75 -12.64
CA LEU A 75 8.89 -12.59 -11.57
C LEU A 75 9.47 -12.23 -10.20
N ALA A 76 10.77 -11.91 -10.13
CA ALA A 76 11.42 -11.47 -8.90
C ALA A 76 10.79 -10.18 -8.36
N ALA A 77 10.46 -9.22 -9.22
CA ALA A 77 9.77 -8.00 -8.78
C ALA A 77 8.36 -8.31 -8.24
N ARG A 78 7.61 -9.20 -8.90
CA ARG A 78 6.27 -9.63 -8.43
C ARG A 78 6.33 -10.25 -7.04
N ILE A 79 7.29 -11.16 -6.85
CA ILE A 79 7.51 -11.86 -5.58
C ILE A 79 8.01 -10.89 -4.51
N ALA A 80 8.85 -9.92 -4.84
CA ALA A 80 9.33 -8.93 -3.87
C ALA A 80 8.23 -7.94 -3.44
N TRP A 81 7.33 -7.55 -4.35
CA TRP A 81 6.24 -6.63 -4.03
C TRP A 81 5.13 -7.26 -3.18
N LEU A 82 4.95 -8.59 -3.21
CA LEU A 82 3.94 -9.26 -2.40
C LEU A 82 4.15 -9.05 -0.89
N PRO A 83 5.30 -9.46 -0.29
CA PRO A 83 5.55 -9.22 1.12
C PRO A 83 5.62 -7.72 1.44
N ALA A 84 6.14 -6.88 0.52
CA ALA A 84 6.14 -5.44 0.74
C ALA A 84 4.72 -4.89 0.93
N VAL A 85 3.76 -5.30 0.10
CA VAL A 85 2.35 -4.87 0.21
C VAL A 85 1.66 -5.49 1.42
N LEU A 86 1.90 -6.76 1.73
CA LEU A 86 1.26 -7.41 2.89
C LEU A 86 1.78 -6.92 4.24
N LEU A 87 3.04 -6.46 4.31
CA LEU A 87 3.67 -5.99 5.54
C LEU A 87 3.55 -4.47 5.72
N LEU A 88 3.71 -3.68 4.65
CA LEU A 88 3.69 -2.22 4.71
C LEU A 88 2.36 -1.62 4.27
N GLY A 89 1.45 -2.42 3.69
CA GLY A 89 0.13 -1.99 3.24
C GLY A 89 0.19 -0.78 2.31
N ASN A 90 -0.54 0.26 2.68
CA ASN A 90 -0.67 1.50 1.91
C ASN A 90 0.66 2.25 1.70
N ILE A 91 1.68 2.06 2.55
CA ILE A 91 3.01 2.65 2.32
C ILE A 91 3.65 2.06 1.06
N ALA A 92 3.66 0.72 0.93
CA ALA A 92 4.20 0.05 -0.25
C ALA A 92 3.41 0.41 -1.52
N MET A 93 2.09 0.50 -1.41
CA MET A 93 1.23 0.86 -2.54
C MET A 93 1.47 2.30 -3.02
N ALA A 94 1.65 3.25 -2.09
CA ALA A 94 2.01 4.63 -2.43
C ALA A 94 3.42 4.73 -3.04
N CYS A 95 4.40 4.01 -2.50
CA CYS A 95 5.74 3.91 -3.10
C CYS A 95 5.69 3.33 -4.52
N TYR A 96 4.88 2.29 -4.74
CA TYR A 96 4.69 1.71 -6.07
C TYR A 96 4.03 2.71 -7.03
N MET A 97 3.00 3.42 -6.58
CA MET A 97 2.34 4.45 -7.39
C MET A 97 3.33 5.55 -7.81
N LEU A 98 4.16 6.04 -6.89
CA LEU A 98 5.23 7.01 -7.21
C LEU A 98 6.22 6.44 -8.23
N LYS A 99 6.67 5.20 -8.05
CA LYS A 99 7.52 4.50 -9.04
C LYS A 99 6.87 4.48 -10.43
N VAL A 100 5.57 4.19 -10.52
CA VAL A 100 4.86 4.22 -11.81
C VAL A 100 4.85 5.64 -12.38
N LEU A 101 4.44 6.64 -11.59
CA LEU A 101 4.31 8.03 -12.03
C LEU A 101 5.64 8.65 -12.49
N TRP A 102 6.77 8.22 -11.93
CA TRP A 102 8.11 8.61 -12.39
C TRP A 102 8.53 7.92 -13.69
N SER A 103 8.04 6.71 -13.96
CA SER A 103 8.34 5.99 -15.21
C SER A 103 7.53 6.46 -16.42
N LEU A 104 6.49 7.28 -16.22
CA LEU A 104 5.59 7.71 -17.28
C LEU A 104 6.13 8.90 -18.10
N PRO A 105 5.95 8.89 -19.45
CA PRO A 105 6.27 10.02 -20.31
C PRO A 105 5.54 11.32 -19.92
N PRO A 106 6.07 12.51 -20.28
CA PRO A 106 5.32 13.76 -20.21
C PRO A 106 4.01 13.65 -21.01
N GLY A 107 2.88 14.01 -20.40
CA GLY A 107 1.56 13.92 -21.03
C GLY A 107 0.89 12.55 -21.00
N ALA A 108 1.49 11.54 -20.35
CA ALA A 108 0.86 10.23 -20.17
C ALA A 108 -0.51 10.34 -19.46
N GLY A 109 -1.50 9.62 -19.97
CA GLY A 109 -2.85 9.57 -19.44
C GLY A 109 -3.09 8.39 -18.49
N VAL A 110 -4.37 8.15 -18.20
CA VAL A 110 -4.81 7.06 -17.31
C VAL A 110 -4.51 5.69 -17.92
N ARG A 111 -4.52 5.58 -19.25
CA ARG A 111 -4.26 4.32 -19.94
C ARG A 111 -2.82 3.83 -19.69
N GLU A 112 -1.84 4.71 -19.85
CA GLU A 112 -0.43 4.39 -19.65
C GLU A 112 -0.12 4.09 -18.17
N LEU A 113 -0.87 4.71 -17.26
CA LEU A 113 -0.81 4.42 -15.83
C LEU A 113 -1.29 3.00 -15.51
N LEU A 114 -2.48 2.63 -16.00
CA LEU A 114 -3.11 1.36 -15.67
C LEU A 114 -2.50 0.17 -16.41
N LEU A 115 -2.09 0.37 -17.67
CA LEU A 115 -1.57 -0.71 -18.51
C LEU A 115 -0.11 -1.03 -18.23
N ARG A 116 0.27 -2.25 -18.64
CA ARG A 116 1.66 -2.70 -18.61
C ARG A 116 2.49 -1.88 -19.61
N PRO A 117 3.70 -1.42 -19.24
CA PRO A 117 4.58 -0.74 -20.18
C PRO A 117 4.89 -1.63 -21.40
N GLY A 118 4.70 -1.12 -22.61
CA GLY A 118 5.00 -1.79 -23.89
C GLY A 118 4.00 -2.87 -24.33
N SER A 119 2.74 -2.81 -23.87
CA SER A 119 1.63 -3.61 -24.44
C SER A 119 0.91 -2.86 -25.58
N ALA A 120 1.68 -2.22 -26.47
CA ALA A 120 1.21 -1.55 -27.68
C ALA A 120 1.80 -2.26 -28.90
#